data_AF-A0A1B6JUJ6-F1
#
_entry.id   AF-A0A1B6JUJ6-F1
#
_cell.length_a   1.000
_cell.length_b   1.000
_cell.length_c   1.000
_cell.angle_alpha   90.00
_cell.angle_beta   90.00
_cell.angle_gamma   90.00
#
_symmetry.space_group_name_H-M   'P 1'
#
loop_
_entity.id
_entity.type
_entity.pdbx_description
1 polymer ?
#
loop_
_entity_poly.entity_id
_entity_poly.type
_entity_poly.pdbx_seq_one_letter_code
_entity_poly.pdbx_strand_id
1 'polypeptide(L)'
;MATSTLVNLKEGTIRGKVLTATSFSKKKYFAFQGIPYAQPPVGNLRFRDPQPPIPWQGIKDTVRESPPCPQKHILLQDTVGNEDNCLGLNVYTPDFSAAKPVMVWIHGGGFTFGSGHTDLHDPEYWMEQDVVIVTCNYRVGALGFLSLGTSDVPGNAGLKDQVMVLRWVQRNIAQFGGDPGNVTLFGESAGGASVHYHLLSPMSKGLFHRAIIMSGSSLNSWAFSSEAVEKSRLLGEKMGCTSQDPQEVLQYLQTVPAFDLVKAQYKVVTAQDKQDIRVFPFTPSVETQEGEGERFLTDHPRSLLQKGQVAPVPLIVGVTDKEGMLVLNDIPHSDDYFKVLNNNFSRIVPGNLGLPTNRAEMIRQFFFGDKPMNWDIVPQYLDVSEFYHISG
;
A
#
# COMPACT_ATOMS: atom_id res chain seq x y z
N MET A 1 -13.81 29.26 25.01
CA MET A 1 -14.46 28.97 23.72
C MET A 1 -14.41 27.47 23.52
N ALA A 2 -15.52 26.84 23.14
CA ALA A 2 -15.75 25.41 23.36
C ALA A 2 -14.65 24.51 22.74
N THR A 3 -13.87 23.91 23.62
CA THR A 3 -12.95 22.77 23.45
C THR A 3 -13.71 21.48 23.11
N SER A 4 -14.64 21.56 22.16
CA SER A 4 -15.43 20.39 21.79
C SER A 4 -14.60 19.52 20.86
N THR A 5 -14.17 18.35 21.33
CA THR A 5 -13.60 17.30 20.48
C THR A 5 -14.68 16.53 19.71
N LEU A 6 -15.89 17.09 19.58
CA LEU A 6 -16.99 16.50 18.82
C LEU A 6 -17.02 17.02 17.40
N VAL A 7 -17.12 16.11 16.43
CA VAL A 7 -17.24 16.42 15.00
C VAL A 7 -18.42 15.64 14.44
N ASN A 8 -19.25 16.30 13.63
CA ASN A 8 -20.40 15.68 12.98
C ASN A 8 -20.02 15.25 11.57
N LEU A 9 -19.91 13.94 11.33
CA LEU A 9 -19.70 13.36 10.00
C LEU A 9 -21.05 13.06 9.34
N LYS A 10 -21.01 12.73 8.05
CA LYS A 10 -22.21 12.21 7.36
C LYS A 10 -22.66 10.86 7.93
N GLU A 11 -21.73 10.06 8.42
CA GLU A 11 -21.98 8.73 8.99
C GLU A 11 -22.43 8.76 10.47
N GLY A 12 -22.21 9.86 11.18
CA GLY A 12 -22.55 10.02 12.60
C GLY A 12 -21.59 10.96 13.34
N THR A 13 -21.86 11.21 14.63
CA THR A 13 -21.01 12.06 15.47
C THR A 13 -19.84 11.27 16.05
N ILE A 14 -18.65 11.87 16.04
CA ILE A 14 -17.43 11.30 16.66
C ILE A 14 -16.89 12.18 17.76
N ARG A 15 -16.11 11.59 18.68
CA ARG A 15 -15.33 12.29 19.70
C ARG A 15 -13.84 11.95 19.59
N GLY A 16 -13.02 12.97 19.32
CA GLY A 16 -11.56 12.88 19.35
C GLY A 16 -10.95 13.22 20.71
N LYS A 17 -9.62 13.41 20.70
CA LYS A 17 -8.81 13.85 21.84
C LYS A 17 -7.90 15.00 21.46
N VAL A 18 -7.37 15.69 22.46
CA VAL A 18 -6.34 16.72 22.27
C VAL A 18 -4.99 16.12 22.62
N LEU A 19 -4.02 16.26 21.72
CA LEU A 19 -2.64 15.86 21.90
C LEU A 19 -1.73 17.09 21.94
N THR A 20 -0.46 16.86 22.23
CA THR A 20 0.58 17.88 22.16
C THR A 20 1.48 17.53 21.01
N ALA A 21 1.82 18.51 20.18
CA ALA A 21 2.81 18.38 19.12
C ALA A 21 4.20 18.18 19.75
N THR A 22 5.22 18.63 19.06
CA THR A 22 6.59 18.43 19.44
C THR A 22 6.95 19.03 20.81
N SER A 23 8.04 18.53 21.38
CA SER A 23 8.58 19.02 22.66
C SER A 23 9.02 20.49 22.62
N PHE A 24 9.32 21.02 21.43
CA PHE A 24 9.78 22.40 21.24
C PHE A 24 8.63 23.42 21.28
N SER A 25 7.53 23.20 20.56
CA SER A 25 6.42 24.15 20.52
C SER A 25 5.40 23.91 21.64
N LYS A 26 5.20 22.64 22.03
CA LYS A 26 4.13 22.18 22.92
C LYS A 26 2.73 22.64 22.48
N LYS A 27 2.53 22.95 21.20
CA LYS A 27 1.22 23.31 20.64
C LYS A 27 0.24 22.16 20.86
N LYS A 28 -1.02 22.51 21.11
CA LYS A 28 -2.11 21.53 21.18
C LYS A 28 -2.68 21.32 19.79
N TYR A 29 -3.03 20.09 19.46
CA TYR A 29 -3.73 19.74 18.24
C TYR A 29 -4.80 18.69 18.53
N PHE A 30 -5.76 18.54 17.62
CA PHE A 30 -6.86 17.60 17.73
C PHE A 30 -6.54 16.33 16.95
N ALA A 31 -6.81 15.18 17.57
CA ALA A 31 -6.61 13.87 17.00
C ALA A 31 -7.91 13.06 17.05
N PHE A 32 -8.31 12.53 15.90
CA PHE A 32 -9.43 11.62 15.74
C PHE A 32 -8.90 10.34 15.12
N GLN A 33 -8.86 9.26 15.87
CA GLN A 33 -8.20 8.03 15.49
C GLN A 33 -9.20 6.87 15.39
N GLY A 34 -9.02 6.00 14.39
CA GLY A 34 -9.88 4.83 14.18
C GLY A 34 -11.29 5.16 13.65
N ILE A 35 -11.43 6.21 12.84
CA ILE A 35 -12.70 6.53 12.16
C ILE A 35 -12.94 5.48 11.06
N PRO A 36 -14.04 4.70 11.09
CA PRO A 36 -14.32 3.74 10.02
C PRO A 36 -14.69 4.47 8.73
N TYR A 37 -14.02 4.12 7.62
CA TYR A 37 -14.35 4.67 6.30
C TYR A 37 -15.01 3.65 5.37
N ALA A 38 -15.10 2.38 5.79
CA ALA A 38 -15.73 1.28 5.08
C ALA A 38 -16.30 0.25 6.08
N GLN A 39 -17.14 -0.65 5.58
CA GLN A 39 -17.59 -1.82 6.34
C GLN A 39 -16.43 -2.80 6.61
N PRO A 40 -16.47 -3.57 7.71
CA PRO A 40 -15.53 -4.65 7.97
C PRO A 40 -15.46 -5.65 6.79
N PRO A 41 -14.28 -5.91 6.21
CA PRO A 41 -14.12 -6.79 5.05
C PRO A 41 -14.08 -8.28 5.45
N VAL A 42 -15.10 -8.73 6.18
CA VAL A 42 -15.17 -10.08 6.77
C VAL A 42 -16.31 -10.91 6.18
N GLY A 43 -16.26 -12.23 6.37
CA GLY A 43 -17.22 -13.16 5.80
C GLY A 43 -17.32 -12.97 4.28
N ASN A 44 -18.55 -12.74 3.78
CA ASN A 44 -18.81 -12.57 2.35
C ASN A 44 -18.14 -11.33 1.75
N LEU A 45 -17.76 -10.33 2.55
CA LEU A 45 -17.05 -9.13 2.09
C LEU A 45 -15.53 -9.32 1.96
N ARG A 46 -14.98 -10.41 2.51
CA ARG A 46 -13.54 -10.68 2.41
C ARG A 46 -13.13 -10.84 0.94
N PHE A 47 -11.99 -10.23 0.59
CA PHE A 47 -11.41 -10.09 -0.76
C PHE A 47 -12.17 -9.19 -1.74
N ARG A 48 -13.42 -8.83 -1.45
CA ARG A 48 -14.26 -8.01 -2.33
C ARG A 48 -13.95 -6.52 -2.19
N ASP A 49 -14.48 -5.75 -3.13
CA ASP A 49 -14.45 -4.28 -3.10
C ASP A 49 -15.08 -3.74 -1.79
N PRO A 50 -14.47 -2.71 -1.16
CA PRO A 50 -14.96 -2.16 0.09
C PRO A 50 -16.35 -1.56 -0.06
N GLN A 51 -17.19 -1.78 0.94
CA GLN A 51 -18.54 -1.20 1.01
C GLN A 51 -18.57 0.04 1.90
N PRO A 52 -19.45 1.03 1.62
CA PRO A 52 -19.62 2.20 2.45
C PRO A 52 -19.84 1.84 3.93
N PRO A 53 -19.30 2.65 4.87
CA PRO A 53 -19.44 2.39 6.30
C PRO A 53 -20.92 2.48 6.71
N ILE A 54 -21.31 1.67 7.69
CA ILE A 54 -22.66 1.71 8.25
C ILE A 54 -22.76 2.95 9.16
N PRO A 55 -23.73 3.86 8.92
CA PRO A 55 -23.96 4.98 9.82
C PRO A 55 -24.29 4.51 11.24
N TRP A 56 -23.89 5.27 12.25
CA TRP A 56 -24.18 4.95 13.66
C TRP A 56 -25.02 6.03 14.33
N GLN A 57 -25.71 5.64 15.39
CA GLN A 57 -26.44 6.55 16.27
C GLN A 57 -25.58 6.93 17.48
N GLY A 58 -25.74 8.15 17.99
CA GLY A 58 -24.98 8.65 19.13
C GLY A 58 -23.55 9.07 18.78
N ILE A 59 -22.68 9.09 19.80
CA ILE A 59 -21.30 9.56 19.70
C ILE A 59 -20.36 8.34 19.71
N LYS A 60 -19.52 8.23 18.69
CA LYS A 60 -18.45 7.21 18.62
C LYS A 60 -17.13 7.79 19.12
N ASP A 61 -16.50 7.16 20.11
CA ASP A 61 -15.18 7.58 20.56
C ASP A 61 -14.09 7.13 19.57
N THR A 62 -13.37 8.11 19.01
CA THR A 62 -12.28 7.96 18.04
C THR A 62 -10.98 8.44 18.68
N VAL A 63 -10.60 7.80 19.78
CA VAL A 63 -9.45 8.20 20.63
C VAL A 63 -8.30 7.19 20.62
N ARG A 64 -8.44 6.12 19.82
CA ARG A 64 -7.47 5.04 19.62
C ARG A 64 -7.46 4.65 18.16
N GLU A 65 -6.29 4.27 17.66
CA GLU A 65 -6.13 3.84 16.28
C GLU A 65 -6.79 2.49 16.05
N SER A 66 -7.39 2.31 14.87
CA SER A 66 -7.85 0.99 14.42
C SER A 66 -6.66 0.03 14.36
N PRO A 67 -6.78 -1.24 14.76
CA PRO A 67 -5.68 -2.19 14.59
C PRO A 67 -5.27 -2.30 13.12
N PRO A 68 -4.01 -2.69 12.82
CA PRO A 68 -3.59 -2.91 11.45
C PRO A 68 -4.46 -4.01 10.80
N CYS A 69 -4.56 -4.00 9.47
CA CYS A 69 -5.14 -5.15 8.77
C CYS A 69 -4.24 -6.38 8.96
N PRO A 70 -4.78 -7.61 9.00
CA PRO A 70 -4.00 -8.80 9.28
C PRO A 70 -2.73 -8.92 8.42
N GLN A 71 -1.58 -9.02 9.08
CA GLN A 71 -0.25 -8.97 8.44
C GLN A 71 0.82 -9.55 9.37
N LYS A 72 2.05 -9.69 8.87
CA LYS A 72 3.22 -9.87 9.75
C LYS A 72 3.72 -8.51 10.23
N HIS A 73 3.97 -8.38 11.52
CA HIS A 73 4.56 -7.18 12.08
C HIS A 73 5.97 -6.98 11.53
N ILE A 74 6.31 -5.77 11.07
CA ILE A 74 7.57 -5.45 10.41
C ILE A 74 8.81 -5.86 11.23
N LEU A 75 8.84 -5.53 12.53
CA LEU A 75 9.94 -5.88 13.43
C LEU A 75 9.81 -7.28 14.06
N LEU A 76 8.69 -7.56 14.73
CA LEU A 76 8.53 -8.78 15.53
C LEU A 76 8.27 -10.03 14.70
N GLN A 77 7.87 -9.89 13.43
CA GLN A 77 7.50 -10.99 12.51
C GLN A 77 6.30 -11.86 12.96
N ASP A 78 5.72 -11.57 14.13
CA ASP A 78 4.45 -12.11 14.60
C ASP A 78 3.29 -11.71 13.68
N THR A 79 2.27 -12.57 13.60
CA THR A 79 1.03 -12.21 12.89
C THR A 79 0.17 -11.32 13.79
N VAL A 80 -0.15 -10.12 13.31
CA VAL A 80 -0.87 -9.07 14.05
C VAL A 80 -2.03 -8.52 13.22
N GLY A 81 -2.93 -7.79 13.87
CA GLY A 81 -4.04 -7.08 13.22
C GLY A 81 -5.41 -7.72 13.44
N ASN A 82 -6.45 -7.08 12.91
CA ASN A 82 -7.83 -7.55 13.04
C ASN A 82 -8.67 -7.11 11.83
N GLU A 83 -9.22 -8.07 11.08
CA GLU A 83 -10.06 -7.78 9.91
C GLU A 83 -11.40 -7.12 10.27
N ASP A 84 -11.93 -7.31 11.48
CA ASP A 84 -13.25 -6.79 11.87
C ASP A 84 -13.30 -5.26 11.96
N ASN A 85 -12.15 -4.59 12.09
CA ASN A 85 -12.11 -3.15 12.31
C ASN A 85 -10.82 -2.47 11.81
N CYS A 86 -10.07 -3.10 10.90
CA CYS A 86 -8.85 -2.50 10.39
C CYS A 86 -9.07 -1.36 9.39
N LEU A 87 -10.20 -1.27 8.69
CA LEU A 87 -10.51 -0.21 7.70
C LEU A 87 -10.89 1.12 8.39
N GLY A 88 -9.92 1.65 9.13
CA GLY A 88 -9.99 2.92 9.84
C GLY A 88 -8.99 3.93 9.30
N LEU A 89 -9.35 5.21 9.44
CA LEU A 89 -8.48 6.35 9.19
C LEU A 89 -8.35 7.22 10.43
N ASN A 90 -7.32 8.05 10.44
CA ASN A 90 -7.03 9.02 11.47
C ASN A 90 -7.01 10.41 10.85
N VAL A 91 -7.48 11.42 11.58
CA VAL A 91 -7.41 12.84 11.20
C VAL A 91 -6.73 13.61 12.32
N TYR A 92 -5.72 14.39 11.94
CA TYR A 92 -4.98 15.27 12.83
C TYR A 92 -5.04 16.69 12.29
N THR A 93 -5.43 17.64 13.14
CA THR A 93 -5.59 19.04 12.76
C THR A 93 -5.17 19.97 13.90
N PRO A 94 -4.43 21.06 13.64
CA PRO A 94 -4.03 22.00 14.69
C PRO A 94 -5.26 22.70 15.31
N ASP A 95 -6.24 23.06 14.48
CA ASP A 95 -7.51 23.65 14.89
C ASP A 95 -8.57 23.56 13.78
N PHE A 96 -9.81 23.95 14.08
CA PHE A 96 -10.93 23.92 13.15
C PHE A 96 -11.15 25.24 12.37
N SER A 97 -10.24 26.22 12.52
CA SER A 97 -10.37 27.52 11.86
C SER A 97 -9.83 27.48 10.43
N ALA A 98 -10.56 28.07 9.49
CA ALA A 98 -10.22 28.07 8.06
C ALA A 98 -10.26 26.70 7.34
N ALA A 99 -10.23 26.76 6.01
CA ALA A 99 -10.15 25.60 5.11
C ALA A 99 -8.67 25.38 4.75
N LYS A 100 -7.99 24.53 5.51
CA LYS A 100 -6.55 24.26 5.39
C LYS A 100 -6.24 23.25 4.28
N PRO A 101 -5.04 23.27 3.68
CA PRO A 101 -4.57 22.18 2.83
C PRO A 101 -4.65 20.83 3.57
N VAL A 102 -5.09 19.80 2.86
CA VAL A 102 -5.22 18.43 3.38
C VAL A 102 -4.11 17.58 2.79
N MET A 103 -3.41 16.82 3.62
CA MET A 103 -2.42 15.83 3.17
C MET A 103 -2.87 14.44 3.58
N VAL A 104 -3.03 13.54 2.61
CA VAL A 104 -3.47 12.16 2.81
C VAL A 104 -2.30 11.21 2.61
N TRP A 105 -1.87 10.56 3.69
CA TRP A 105 -0.75 9.63 3.72
C TRP A 105 -1.19 8.20 3.42
N ILE A 106 -0.53 7.58 2.44
CA ILE A 106 -0.63 6.15 2.15
C ILE A 106 0.66 5.47 2.59
N HIS A 107 0.57 4.56 3.56
CA HIS A 107 1.76 3.87 4.08
C HIS A 107 2.35 2.87 3.07
N GLY A 108 3.67 2.68 3.17
CA GLY A 108 4.43 1.64 2.48
C GLY A 108 4.26 0.25 3.09
N GLY A 109 5.23 -0.64 2.84
CA GLY A 109 5.24 -2.02 3.36
C GLY A 109 5.06 -3.11 2.29
N GLY A 110 5.46 -2.82 1.04
CA GLY A 110 5.47 -3.79 -0.05
C GLY A 110 4.12 -4.41 -0.37
N PHE A 111 3.03 -3.71 -0.06
CA PHE A 111 1.66 -4.22 -0.12
C PHE A 111 1.38 -5.43 0.79
N THR A 112 2.25 -5.79 1.74
CA THR A 112 2.11 -6.99 2.59
C THR A 112 1.97 -6.67 4.09
N PHE A 113 2.38 -5.48 4.50
CA PHE A 113 2.27 -4.97 5.87
C PHE A 113 2.20 -3.43 5.84
N GLY A 114 2.12 -2.82 7.03
CA GLY A 114 2.02 -1.39 7.27
C GLY A 114 0.67 -0.99 7.87
N SER A 115 0.64 0.20 8.46
CA SER A 115 -0.55 0.83 9.04
C SER A 115 -0.40 2.34 9.01
N GLY A 116 -1.48 3.07 9.25
CA GLY A 116 -1.47 4.52 9.43
C GLY A 116 -1.10 4.96 10.86
N HIS A 117 -0.39 4.11 11.61
CA HIS A 117 -0.16 4.28 13.06
C HIS A 117 0.91 5.30 13.40
N THR A 118 0.78 5.94 14.57
CA THR A 118 1.76 6.92 15.07
C THR A 118 3.10 6.32 15.50
N ASP A 119 3.22 5.00 15.61
CA ASP A 119 4.50 4.34 15.94
C ASP A 119 5.56 4.51 14.82
N LEU A 120 5.13 4.62 13.57
CA LEU A 120 5.98 4.89 12.40
C LEU A 120 5.63 6.18 11.68
N HIS A 121 4.43 6.72 11.87
CA HIS A 121 3.90 7.86 11.13
C HIS A 121 3.29 8.93 12.04
N ASP A 122 3.98 9.26 13.14
CA ASP A 122 3.52 10.29 14.08
C ASP A 122 3.33 11.65 13.37
N PRO A 123 2.16 12.30 13.50
CA PRO A 123 1.90 13.60 12.88
C PRO A 123 2.55 14.78 13.62
N GLU A 124 3.26 14.60 14.74
CA GLU A 124 3.70 15.69 15.61
C GLU A 124 4.43 16.84 14.89
N TYR A 125 5.29 16.53 13.91
CA TYR A 125 6.02 17.54 13.13
C TYR A 125 5.12 18.27 12.14
N TRP A 126 4.12 17.59 11.58
CA TRP A 126 3.12 18.20 10.71
C TRP A 126 2.18 19.13 11.47
N MET A 127 1.91 18.83 12.75
CA MET A 127 1.08 19.68 13.62
C MET A 127 1.76 21.00 14.01
N GLU A 128 3.00 21.22 13.58
CA GLU A 128 3.64 22.55 13.61
C GLU A 128 3.21 23.46 12.45
N GLN A 129 2.71 22.85 11.37
CA GLN A 129 2.27 23.50 10.14
C GLN A 129 0.75 23.65 10.09
N ASP A 130 0.28 24.55 9.23
CA ASP A 130 -1.15 24.83 9.06
C ASP A 130 -1.81 23.86 8.06
N VAL A 131 -1.80 22.56 8.39
CA VAL A 131 -2.31 21.48 7.53
C VAL A 131 -3.18 20.49 8.29
N VAL A 132 -4.09 19.83 7.58
CA VAL A 132 -4.82 18.65 8.09
C VAL A 132 -4.14 17.40 7.56
N ILE A 133 -3.67 16.52 8.46
CA ILE A 133 -3.10 15.22 8.09
C ILE A 133 -4.15 14.13 8.23
N VAL A 134 -4.26 13.29 7.20
CA VAL A 134 -5.05 12.07 7.20
C VAL A 134 -4.11 10.89 7.02
N THR A 135 -4.13 9.93 7.94
CA THR A 135 -3.47 8.63 7.76
C THR A 135 -4.53 7.53 7.74
N CYS A 136 -4.25 6.39 7.12
CA CYS A 136 -5.23 5.32 7.04
C CYS A 136 -4.56 3.95 6.99
N ASN A 137 -5.31 2.93 7.40
CA ASN A 137 -5.01 1.55 7.05
C ASN A 137 -5.72 1.20 5.74
N TYR A 138 -5.14 0.29 4.95
CA TYR A 138 -5.81 -0.40 3.84
C TYR A 138 -5.48 -1.90 3.89
N ARG A 139 -6.28 -2.77 3.26
CA ARG A 139 -5.97 -4.19 3.23
C ARG A 139 -4.66 -4.46 2.48
N VAL A 140 -3.85 -5.35 3.05
CA VAL A 140 -2.55 -5.78 2.51
C VAL A 140 -2.54 -7.29 2.26
N GLY A 141 -1.55 -7.77 1.53
CA GLY A 141 -1.32 -9.16 1.20
C GLY A 141 -2.47 -9.77 0.42
N ALA A 142 -2.67 -11.08 0.59
CA ALA A 142 -3.80 -11.79 -0.02
C ALA A 142 -5.16 -11.15 0.31
N LEU A 143 -5.34 -10.58 1.51
CA LEU A 143 -6.61 -9.97 1.88
C LEU A 143 -6.94 -8.70 1.08
N GLY A 144 -5.91 -7.99 0.57
CA GLY A 144 -6.07 -6.77 -0.20
C GLY A 144 -5.85 -6.91 -1.71
N PHE A 145 -5.12 -7.93 -2.16
CA PHE A 145 -4.63 -8.01 -3.55
C PHE A 145 -4.86 -9.37 -4.21
N LEU A 146 -5.60 -10.28 -3.57
CA LEU A 146 -6.07 -11.51 -4.22
C LEU A 146 -7.00 -11.17 -5.39
N SER A 147 -6.81 -11.85 -6.51
CA SER A 147 -7.64 -11.73 -7.72
C SER A 147 -8.03 -13.11 -8.20
N LEU A 148 -9.32 -13.33 -8.45
CA LEU A 148 -9.84 -14.55 -9.05
C LEU A 148 -10.20 -14.35 -10.52
N GLY A 149 -9.92 -13.17 -11.08
CA GLY A 149 -10.28 -12.82 -12.45
C GLY A 149 -11.79 -12.65 -12.68
N THR A 150 -12.60 -12.66 -11.61
CA THR A 150 -14.06 -12.52 -11.67
C THR A 150 -14.50 -11.11 -11.27
N SER A 151 -15.75 -10.75 -11.57
CA SER A 151 -16.35 -9.49 -11.13
C SER A 151 -16.45 -9.35 -9.61
N ASP A 152 -16.57 -10.46 -8.88
CA ASP A 152 -16.69 -10.48 -7.42
C ASP A 152 -15.35 -10.21 -6.72
N VAL A 153 -14.25 -10.71 -7.28
CA VAL A 153 -12.89 -10.55 -6.75
C VAL A 153 -11.93 -10.23 -7.91
N PRO A 154 -12.01 -9.02 -8.47
CA PRO A 154 -11.19 -8.63 -9.62
C PRO A 154 -9.72 -8.36 -9.24
N GLY A 155 -9.45 -8.14 -7.95
CA GLY A 155 -8.16 -7.71 -7.42
C GLY A 155 -8.21 -6.28 -6.88
N ASN A 156 -7.06 -5.80 -6.39
CA ASN A 156 -6.85 -4.41 -5.95
C ASN A 156 -7.80 -3.91 -4.85
N ALA A 157 -8.39 -4.78 -4.03
CA ALA A 157 -9.27 -4.40 -2.94
C ALA A 157 -8.60 -3.39 -1.99
N GLY A 158 -7.29 -3.54 -1.72
CA GLY A 158 -6.51 -2.59 -0.93
C GLY A 158 -6.35 -1.20 -1.57
N LEU A 159 -6.22 -1.11 -2.90
CA LEU A 159 -6.21 0.20 -3.60
C LEU A 159 -7.61 0.83 -3.62
N LYS A 160 -8.66 0.01 -3.72
CA LYS A 160 -10.05 0.46 -3.61
C LYS A 160 -10.39 0.92 -2.19
N ASP A 161 -9.77 0.33 -1.16
CA ASP A 161 -9.85 0.84 0.22
C ASP A 161 -9.29 2.27 0.30
N GLN A 162 -8.15 2.54 -0.35
CA GLN A 162 -7.56 3.88 -0.43
C GLN A 162 -8.47 4.87 -1.19
N VAL A 163 -9.17 4.42 -2.25
CA VAL A 163 -10.22 5.24 -2.90
C VAL A 163 -11.32 5.60 -1.93
N MET A 164 -11.75 4.66 -1.06
CA MET A 164 -12.77 4.95 -0.05
C MET A 164 -12.31 5.99 0.96
N VAL A 165 -11.02 6.00 1.34
CA VAL A 165 -10.43 7.06 2.16
C VAL A 165 -10.51 8.41 1.43
N LEU A 166 -10.09 8.48 0.17
CA LEU A 166 -10.15 9.72 -0.62
C LEU A 166 -11.60 10.24 -0.79
N ARG A 167 -12.54 9.34 -1.06
CA ARG A 167 -13.98 9.66 -1.10
C ARG A 167 -14.49 10.12 0.26
N TRP A 168 -14.00 9.54 1.37
CA TRP A 168 -14.34 9.97 2.72
C TRP A 168 -13.81 11.38 2.99
N VAL A 169 -12.56 11.67 2.61
CA VAL A 169 -11.94 13.01 2.74
C VAL A 169 -12.79 14.05 2.01
N GLN A 170 -13.14 13.79 0.75
CA GLN A 170 -14.00 14.69 -0.03
C GLN A 170 -15.36 14.97 0.63
N ARG A 171 -15.94 13.97 1.33
CA ARG A 171 -17.25 14.12 1.99
C ARG A 171 -17.18 14.80 3.36
N ASN A 172 -16.10 14.63 4.10
CA ASN A 172 -16.08 14.87 5.55
C ASN A 172 -15.00 15.84 6.03
N ILE A 173 -13.91 16.06 5.28
CA ILE A 173 -12.72 16.74 5.82
C ILE A 173 -12.96 18.21 6.19
N ALA A 174 -13.95 18.86 5.58
CA ALA A 174 -14.40 20.21 5.92
C ALA A 174 -14.81 20.35 7.39
N GLN A 175 -15.31 19.28 8.01
CA GLN A 175 -15.71 19.26 9.42
C GLN A 175 -14.50 19.30 10.38
N PHE A 176 -13.29 19.10 9.85
CA PHE A 176 -12.02 19.14 10.59
C PHE A 176 -11.20 20.40 10.27
N GLY A 177 -11.78 21.36 9.55
CA GLY A 177 -11.07 22.55 9.06
C GLY A 177 -10.19 22.28 7.84
N GLY A 178 -10.39 21.18 7.11
CA GLY A 178 -9.68 20.88 5.87
C GLY A 178 -10.44 21.33 4.62
N ASP A 179 -9.72 21.72 3.57
CA ASP A 179 -10.29 22.04 2.27
C ASP A 179 -10.32 20.80 1.35
N PRO A 180 -11.51 20.24 1.02
CA PRO A 180 -11.61 19.12 0.09
C PRO A 180 -11.15 19.48 -1.34
N GLY A 181 -11.12 20.77 -1.71
CA GLY A 181 -10.60 21.29 -2.97
C GLY A 181 -9.08 21.47 -3.01
N ASN A 182 -8.37 21.17 -1.91
CA ASN A 182 -6.93 21.36 -1.79
C ASN A 182 -6.24 20.17 -1.10
N VAL A 183 -6.40 18.99 -1.71
CA VAL A 183 -5.89 17.71 -1.20
C VAL A 183 -4.58 17.32 -1.90
N THR A 184 -3.54 17.03 -1.12
CA THR A 184 -2.29 16.42 -1.56
C THR A 184 -2.26 14.95 -1.15
N LEU A 185 -2.14 14.04 -2.11
CA LEU A 185 -1.96 12.61 -1.87
C LEU A 185 -0.46 12.30 -1.83
N PHE A 186 0.02 11.63 -0.79
CA PHE A 186 1.43 11.28 -0.68
C PHE A 186 1.65 9.92 -0.03
N GLY A 187 2.78 9.29 -0.35
CA GLY A 187 3.12 7.97 0.17
C GLY A 187 4.54 7.56 -0.18
N GLU A 188 5.05 6.59 0.58
CA GLU A 188 6.41 6.05 0.46
C GLU A 188 6.40 4.57 0.09
N SER A 189 7.38 4.12 -0.71
CA SER A 189 7.51 2.72 -1.17
C SER A 189 6.22 2.23 -1.85
N ALA A 190 5.59 1.16 -1.36
CA ALA A 190 4.29 0.70 -1.85
C ALA A 190 3.20 1.78 -1.75
N GLY A 191 3.29 2.71 -0.80
CA GLY A 191 2.46 3.90 -0.72
C GLY A 191 2.76 4.89 -1.84
N GLY A 192 4.03 5.09 -2.21
CA GLY A 192 4.44 5.89 -3.37
C GLY A 192 3.95 5.28 -4.69
N ALA A 193 4.09 3.97 -4.84
CA ALA A 193 3.51 3.23 -5.96
C ALA A 193 1.97 3.35 -5.97
N SER A 194 1.32 3.29 -4.80
CA SER A 194 -0.13 3.53 -4.67
C SER A 194 -0.53 4.93 -5.13
N VAL A 195 0.22 5.98 -4.76
CA VAL A 195 -0.02 7.34 -5.27
C VAL A 195 0.12 7.38 -6.80
N HIS A 196 1.15 6.72 -7.36
CA HIS A 196 1.29 6.61 -8.81
C HIS A 196 0.09 5.88 -9.44
N TYR A 197 -0.40 4.81 -8.83
CA TYR A 197 -1.61 4.12 -9.27
C TYR A 197 -2.87 5.01 -9.22
N HIS A 198 -3.03 5.83 -8.18
CA HIS A 198 -4.13 6.79 -8.08
C HIS A 198 -4.07 7.88 -9.17
N LEU A 199 -2.89 8.25 -9.67
CA LEU A 199 -2.76 9.11 -10.85
C LEU A 199 -3.29 8.44 -12.12
N LEU A 200 -3.23 7.11 -12.22
CA LEU A 200 -3.63 6.34 -13.41
C LEU A 200 -5.08 5.84 -13.34
N SER A 201 -5.65 5.75 -12.14
CA SER A 201 -6.96 5.14 -11.91
C SER A 201 -8.12 6.09 -12.22
N PRO A 202 -9.12 5.67 -13.02
CA PRO A 202 -10.33 6.46 -13.23
C PRO A 202 -11.14 6.65 -11.93
N MET A 203 -11.09 5.70 -10.99
CA MET A 203 -11.81 5.77 -9.70
C MET A 203 -11.34 6.93 -8.80
N SER A 204 -10.14 7.44 -9.06
CA SER A 204 -9.49 8.46 -8.23
C SER A 204 -9.59 9.86 -8.81
N LYS A 205 -10.17 9.99 -10.02
CA LYS A 205 -10.26 11.24 -10.76
C LYS A 205 -11.00 12.31 -9.96
N GLY A 206 -10.34 13.44 -9.73
CA GLY A 206 -10.89 14.59 -9.02
C GLY A 206 -10.95 14.44 -7.49
N LEU A 207 -10.40 13.37 -6.91
CA LEU A 207 -10.38 13.19 -5.46
C LEU A 207 -9.17 13.85 -4.77
N PHE A 208 -8.14 14.20 -5.53
CA PHE A 208 -6.95 14.90 -5.05
C PHE A 208 -6.42 15.88 -6.11
N HIS A 209 -5.58 16.81 -5.68
CA HIS A 209 -5.20 18.01 -6.43
C HIS A 209 -3.69 18.16 -6.60
N ARG A 210 -2.88 17.44 -5.81
CA ARG A 210 -1.41 17.36 -5.88
C ARG A 210 -0.97 15.97 -5.45
N ALA A 211 0.20 15.53 -5.91
CA ALA A 211 0.77 14.24 -5.53
C ALA A 211 2.24 14.37 -5.12
N ILE A 212 2.67 13.57 -4.14
CA ILE A 212 4.07 13.37 -3.78
C ILE A 212 4.36 11.86 -3.79
N ILE A 213 5.26 11.44 -4.66
CA ILE A 213 5.68 10.04 -4.82
C ILE A 213 7.08 9.89 -4.22
N MET A 214 7.20 9.11 -3.15
CA MET A 214 8.45 8.89 -2.44
C MET A 214 8.90 7.43 -2.65
N SER A 215 10.00 7.22 -3.37
CA SER A 215 10.68 5.92 -3.46
C SER A 215 9.80 4.73 -3.90
N GLY A 216 8.85 4.96 -4.82
CA GLY A 216 8.04 3.88 -5.37
C GLY A 216 7.16 4.30 -6.54
N SER A 217 6.99 3.43 -7.52
CA SER A 217 6.30 3.68 -8.79
C SER A 217 5.47 2.45 -9.18
N SER A 218 4.33 2.67 -9.83
CA SER A 218 3.53 1.60 -10.46
C SER A 218 4.27 0.82 -11.54
N LEU A 219 5.43 1.33 -11.99
CA LEU A 219 6.28 0.68 -12.99
C LEU A 219 7.40 -0.17 -12.39
N ASN A 220 7.65 -0.09 -11.07
CA ASN A 220 8.60 -0.98 -10.44
C ASN A 220 8.15 -2.45 -10.58
N SER A 221 9.10 -3.36 -10.79
CA SER A 221 8.79 -4.80 -10.98
C SER A 221 8.06 -5.39 -9.77
N TRP A 222 8.42 -4.96 -8.57
CA TRP A 222 7.82 -5.40 -7.33
C TRP A 222 6.40 -4.85 -7.10
N ALA A 223 6.00 -3.81 -7.82
CA ALA A 223 4.75 -3.09 -7.59
C ALA A 223 3.59 -3.57 -8.48
N PHE A 224 3.80 -4.59 -9.31
CA PHE A 224 2.81 -5.09 -10.26
C PHE A 224 2.88 -6.62 -10.39
N SER A 225 1.72 -7.27 -10.54
CA SER A 225 1.63 -8.71 -10.79
C SER A 225 0.86 -9.02 -12.08
N SER A 226 1.52 -9.72 -12.99
CA SER A 226 0.90 -10.36 -14.17
C SER A 226 0.28 -11.72 -13.86
N GLU A 227 0.55 -12.28 -12.67
CA GLU A 227 0.19 -13.66 -12.30
C GLU A 227 -0.79 -13.70 -11.12
N ALA A 228 -1.54 -12.62 -10.87
CA ALA A 228 -2.39 -12.49 -9.68
C ALA A 228 -3.42 -13.63 -9.53
N VAL A 229 -4.03 -14.08 -10.62
CA VAL A 229 -4.97 -15.22 -10.60
C VAL A 229 -4.27 -16.54 -10.28
N GLU A 230 -3.10 -16.79 -10.87
CA GLU A 230 -2.31 -17.99 -10.58
C GLU A 230 -1.87 -18.02 -9.11
N LYS A 231 -1.38 -16.90 -8.59
CA LYS A 231 -0.96 -16.78 -7.18
C LYS A 231 -2.13 -17.01 -6.22
N SER A 232 -3.32 -16.54 -6.57
CA SER A 232 -4.55 -16.75 -5.80
C SER A 232 -4.97 -18.23 -5.78
N ARG A 233 -4.87 -18.91 -6.93
CA ARG A 233 -5.11 -20.36 -7.06
C ARG A 233 -4.10 -21.17 -6.25
N LEU A 234 -2.81 -20.84 -6.33
CA LEU A 234 -1.74 -21.47 -5.54
C LEU A 234 -1.96 -21.29 -4.03
N LEU A 235 -2.45 -20.13 -3.58
CA LEU A 235 -2.83 -19.94 -2.19
C LEU A 235 -3.98 -20.88 -1.80
N GLY A 236 -5.00 -21.01 -2.64
CA GLY A 236 -6.06 -22.01 -2.49
C GLY A 236 -5.51 -23.41 -2.26
N GLU A 237 -4.60 -23.86 -3.14
CA GLU A 237 -3.94 -25.18 -3.01
C GLU A 237 -3.15 -25.32 -1.71
N LYS A 238 -2.40 -24.29 -1.30
CA LYS A 238 -1.66 -24.29 -0.03
C LYS A 238 -2.57 -24.36 1.19
N MET A 239 -3.79 -23.87 1.07
CA MET A 239 -4.81 -23.95 2.12
C MET A 239 -5.63 -25.25 2.07
N GLY A 240 -5.50 -26.06 1.01
CA GLY A 240 -6.20 -27.34 0.87
C GLY A 240 -7.39 -27.31 -0.10
N CYS A 241 -7.59 -26.23 -0.86
CA CYS A 241 -8.59 -26.15 -1.93
C CYS A 241 -7.98 -26.61 -3.26
N THR A 242 -8.51 -27.69 -3.84
CA THR A 242 -8.08 -28.21 -5.15
C THR A 242 -9.01 -27.82 -6.30
N SER A 243 -10.10 -27.10 -6.01
CA SER A 243 -11.06 -26.65 -7.03
C SER A 243 -10.39 -25.71 -8.03
N GLN A 244 -10.86 -25.79 -9.27
CA GLN A 244 -10.50 -24.85 -10.33
C GLN A 244 -11.62 -23.84 -10.60
N ASP A 245 -12.80 -23.99 -9.98
CA ASP A 245 -13.88 -23.01 -10.08
C ASP A 245 -13.55 -21.80 -9.18
N PRO A 246 -13.41 -20.58 -9.75
CA PRO A 246 -13.17 -19.36 -8.97
C PRO A 246 -14.17 -19.16 -7.82
N GLN A 247 -15.43 -19.54 -8.00
CA GLN A 247 -16.46 -19.34 -6.99
C GLN A 247 -16.30 -20.30 -5.81
N GLU A 248 -15.96 -21.57 -6.06
CA GLU A 248 -15.65 -22.54 -5.01
C GLU A 248 -14.36 -22.16 -4.27
N VAL A 249 -13.35 -21.68 -4.98
CA VAL A 249 -12.10 -21.17 -4.38
C VAL A 249 -12.40 -19.96 -3.48
N LEU A 250 -13.23 -19.02 -3.94
CA LEU A 250 -13.65 -17.86 -3.13
C LEU A 250 -14.34 -18.30 -1.84
N GLN A 251 -15.37 -19.13 -1.96
CA GLN A 251 -16.14 -19.61 -0.81
C GLN A 251 -15.23 -20.34 0.19
N TYR A 252 -14.33 -21.19 -0.29
CA TYR A 252 -13.38 -21.88 0.56
C TYR A 252 -12.45 -20.91 1.29
N LEU A 253 -11.79 -20.01 0.58
CA LEU A 253 -10.85 -19.04 1.16
C LEU A 253 -11.53 -18.08 2.15
N GLN A 254 -12.82 -17.79 1.98
CA GLN A 254 -13.60 -17.00 2.94
C GLN A 254 -13.84 -17.73 4.27
N THR A 255 -13.74 -19.06 4.31
CA THR A 255 -13.82 -19.85 5.55
C THR A 255 -12.49 -19.95 6.30
N VAL A 256 -11.37 -19.71 5.61
CA VAL A 256 -10.03 -19.84 6.20
C VAL A 256 -9.77 -18.70 7.19
N PRO A 257 -9.16 -18.94 8.36
CA PRO A 257 -8.75 -17.85 9.26
C PRO A 257 -7.77 -16.87 8.60
N ALA A 258 -7.99 -15.57 8.76
CA ALA A 258 -7.19 -14.53 8.11
C ALA A 258 -5.67 -14.67 8.37
N PHE A 259 -5.29 -15.05 9.59
CA PHE A 259 -3.88 -15.22 9.95
C PHE A 259 -3.22 -16.41 9.26
N ASP A 260 -3.98 -17.45 8.91
CA ASP A 260 -3.43 -18.60 8.17
C ASP A 260 -3.17 -18.21 6.71
N LEU A 261 -4.04 -17.38 6.11
CA LEU A 261 -3.80 -16.79 4.79
C LEU A 261 -2.54 -15.90 4.79
N VAL A 262 -2.39 -15.06 5.82
CA VAL A 262 -1.20 -14.19 6.00
C VAL A 262 0.09 -15.00 6.13
N LYS A 263 0.05 -16.19 6.75
CA LYS A 263 1.22 -17.07 6.83
C LYS A 263 1.46 -17.82 5.52
N ALA A 264 0.40 -18.28 4.87
CA ALA A 264 0.47 -19.09 3.66
C ALA A 264 0.89 -18.28 2.42
N GLN A 265 0.57 -16.98 2.33
CA GLN A 265 0.95 -16.16 1.17
C GLN A 265 2.45 -16.15 0.88
N TYR A 266 3.31 -16.21 1.91
CA TYR A 266 4.77 -16.24 1.72
C TYR A 266 5.31 -17.57 1.16
N LYS A 267 4.44 -18.57 1.01
CA LYS A 267 4.76 -19.88 0.39
C LYS A 267 4.23 -19.99 -1.04
N VAL A 268 3.58 -18.93 -1.54
CA VAL A 268 3.15 -18.82 -2.93
C VAL A 268 4.35 -18.37 -3.75
N VAL A 269 4.82 -19.23 -4.64
CA VAL A 269 6.00 -18.99 -5.48
C VAL A 269 5.70 -19.48 -6.89
N THR A 270 5.61 -18.57 -7.85
CA THR A 270 5.43 -18.88 -9.28
C THR A 270 6.76 -19.20 -9.97
N ALA A 271 6.71 -19.53 -11.26
CA ALA A 271 7.92 -19.68 -12.08
C ALA A 271 8.63 -18.33 -12.28
N GLN A 272 7.89 -17.23 -12.40
CA GLN A 272 8.43 -15.87 -12.48
C GLN A 272 9.08 -15.46 -11.16
N ASP A 273 8.44 -15.72 -10.02
CA ASP A 273 8.98 -15.38 -8.69
C ASP A 273 10.36 -16.01 -8.43
N LYS A 274 10.64 -17.20 -8.98
CA LYS A 274 11.96 -17.86 -8.88
C LYS A 274 13.07 -17.10 -9.61
N GLN A 275 12.71 -16.14 -10.46
CA GLN A 275 13.63 -15.28 -11.19
C GLN A 275 13.91 -13.97 -10.45
N ASP A 276 13.23 -13.67 -9.34
CA ASP A 276 13.44 -12.44 -8.57
C ASP A 276 14.11 -12.75 -7.22
N ILE A 277 14.98 -11.84 -6.77
CA ILE A 277 15.62 -12.00 -5.44
C ILE A 277 14.67 -11.69 -4.29
N ARG A 278 13.69 -10.81 -4.52
CA ARG A 278 12.70 -10.40 -3.52
C ARG A 278 11.31 -10.52 -4.13
N VAL A 279 10.45 -11.29 -3.49
CA VAL A 279 9.11 -11.59 -4.00
C VAL A 279 8.06 -11.00 -3.07
N PHE A 280 7.16 -10.20 -3.64
CA PHE A 280 5.94 -9.78 -2.99
C PHE A 280 4.78 -10.61 -3.55
N PRO A 281 4.12 -11.45 -2.73
CA PRO A 281 3.24 -12.49 -3.24
C PRO A 281 1.93 -11.93 -3.81
N PHE A 282 1.40 -10.85 -3.21
CA PHE A 282 0.14 -10.25 -3.64
C PHE A 282 0.34 -8.74 -3.76
N THR A 283 0.31 -8.24 -5.00
CA THR A 283 0.55 -6.86 -5.39
C THR A 283 -0.47 -6.44 -6.45
N PRO A 284 -0.58 -5.14 -6.79
CA PRO A 284 -1.56 -4.67 -7.77
C PRO A 284 -1.52 -5.41 -9.12
N SER A 285 -2.68 -5.61 -9.73
CA SER A 285 -2.84 -6.30 -11.03
C SER A 285 -3.90 -5.64 -11.90
N VAL A 286 -3.88 -5.89 -13.21
CA VAL A 286 -4.96 -5.41 -14.10
C VAL A 286 -6.27 -6.13 -13.76
N GLU A 287 -7.37 -5.38 -13.69
CA GLU A 287 -8.71 -5.93 -13.44
C GLU A 287 -9.39 -6.36 -14.74
N THR A 288 -9.93 -7.58 -14.76
CA THR A 288 -10.68 -8.13 -15.89
C THR A 288 -11.91 -7.28 -16.19
N GLN A 289 -12.30 -7.20 -17.46
CA GLN A 289 -13.47 -6.45 -17.91
C GLN A 289 -14.73 -7.32 -17.81
N GLU A 290 -15.08 -7.77 -16.61
CA GLU A 290 -16.31 -8.52 -16.37
C GLU A 290 -17.18 -7.76 -15.35
N GLY A 291 -18.44 -7.49 -15.73
CA GLY A 291 -19.44 -6.81 -14.88
C GLY A 291 -19.57 -5.29 -15.08
N GLU A 292 -20.47 -4.67 -14.32
CA GLU A 292 -20.87 -3.25 -14.43
C GLU A 292 -20.17 -2.32 -13.41
N GLY A 293 -19.07 -2.75 -12.78
CA GLY A 293 -18.35 -1.99 -11.76
C GLY A 293 -17.27 -1.04 -12.29
N GLU A 294 -16.97 0.01 -11.52
CA GLU A 294 -15.75 0.82 -11.74
C GLU A 294 -14.51 -0.03 -11.44
N ARG A 295 -13.57 -0.07 -12.38
CA ARG A 295 -12.29 -0.76 -12.21
C ARG A 295 -11.23 0.21 -11.72
N PHE A 296 -10.41 -0.21 -10.77
CA PHE A 296 -9.33 0.65 -10.28
C PHE A 296 -8.19 0.71 -11.29
N LEU A 297 -7.72 -0.44 -11.77
CA LEU A 297 -6.65 -0.53 -12.79
C LEU A 297 -7.17 -1.22 -14.06
N THR A 298 -7.42 -0.41 -15.11
CA THR A 298 -8.07 -0.85 -16.35
C THR A 298 -7.13 -1.45 -17.38
N ASP A 299 -5.83 -1.17 -17.29
CA ASP A 299 -4.78 -1.62 -18.20
C ASP A 299 -3.43 -1.56 -17.47
N HIS A 300 -2.38 -2.11 -18.07
CA HIS A 300 -1.03 -2.06 -17.52
C HIS A 300 -0.57 -0.60 -17.34
N PRO A 301 0.11 -0.23 -16.23
CA PRO A 301 0.51 1.15 -15.96
C PRO A 301 1.27 1.83 -17.10
N ARG A 302 2.23 1.11 -17.70
CA ARG A 302 2.98 1.59 -18.88
C ARG A 302 2.07 1.93 -20.08
N SER A 303 1.04 1.14 -20.33
CA SER A 303 0.07 1.39 -21.40
C SER A 303 -0.77 2.65 -21.10
N LEU A 304 -1.21 2.83 -19.86
CA LEU A 304 -1.97 4.01 -19.43
C LEU A 304 -1.14 5.29 -19.59
N LEU A 305 0.13 5.26 -19.17
CA LEU A 305 1.07 6.37 -19.33
C LEU A 305 1.30 6.71 -20.81
N GLN A 306 1.54 5.72 -21.67
CA GLN A 306 1.73 5.92 -23.11
C GLN A 306 0.48 6.51 -23.79
N LYS A 307 -0.71 6.18 -23.29
CA LYS A 307 -1.99 6.74 -23.75
C LYS A 307 -2.28 8.13 -23.17
N GLY A 308 -1.42 8.66 -22.29
CA GLY A 308 -1.66 9.93 -21.57
C GLY A 308 -2.82 9.87 -20.57
N GLN A 309 -3.22 8.68 -20.13
CA GLN A 309 -4.30 8.48 -19.15
C GLN A 309 -3.76 8.65 -17.73
N VAL A 310 -3.47 9.90 -17.38
CA VAL A 310 -2.89 10.30 -16.10
C VAL A 310 -3.62 11.54 -15.57
N ALA A 311 -3.86 11.60 -14.27
CA ALA A 311 -4.44 12.76 -13.62
C ALA A 311 -3.52 13.98 -13.77
N PRO A 312 -4.02 15.12 -14.29
CA PRO A 312 -3.21 16.29 -14.58
C PRO A 312 -3.03 17.18 -13.33
N VAL A 313 -2.28 16.69 -12.34
CA VAL A 313 -2.01 17.42 -11.08
C VAL A 313 -0.51 17.68 -10.90
N PRO A 314 -0.11 18.74 -10.18
CA PRO A 314 1.28 18.96 -9.82
C PRO A 314 1.86 17.77 -9.03
N LEU A 315 3.09 17.38 -9.37
CA LEU A 315 3.76 16.20 -8.86
C LEU A 315 5.13 16.58 -8.29
N ILE A 316 5.44 16.06 -7.10
CA ILE A 316 6.80 15.91 -6.59
C ILE A 316 7.12 14.41 -6.62
N VAL A 317 8.27 14.04 -7.17
CA VAL A 317 8.75 12.66 -7.18
C VAL A 317 10.21 12.64 -6.76
N GLY A 318 10.60 11.67 -5.94
CA GLY A 318 11.97 11.56 -5.47
C GLY A 318 12.30 10.16 -4.97
N VAL A 319 13.60 9.92 -4.89
CA VAL A 319 14.25 8.73 -4.32
C VAL A 319 15.41 9.21 -3.45
N THR A 320 15.89 8.35 -2.56
CA THR A 320 17.13 8.58 -1.81
C THR A 320 18.35 8.20 -2.64
N ASP A 321 19.54 8.57 -2.21
CA ASP A 321 20.80 8.27 -2.90
C ASP A 321 21.32 6.83 -2.65
N LYS A 322 20.62 6.06 -1.80
CA LYS A 322 20.96 4.69 -1.38
C LYS A 322 19.74 3.77 -1.09
N GLU A 323 18.75 3.70 -1.98
CA GLU A 323 17.56 2.83 -1.83
C GLU A 323 17.92 1.33 -1.70
N GLY A 324 18.97 0.92 -2.41
CA GLY A 324 19.46 -0.46 -2.46
C GLY A 324 19.89 -1.00 -1.10
N MET A 325 20.17 -0.14 -0.12
CA MET A 325 20.46 -0.55 1.27
C MET A 325 19.35 -1.37 1.90
N LEU A 326 18.10 -1.24 1.43
CA LEU A 326 16.99 -2.04 1.92
C LEU A 326 17.20 -3.55 1.71
N VAL A 327 18.00 -3.96 0.72
CA VAL A 327 18.32 -5.37 0.48
C VAL A 327 19.17 -5.98 1.61
N LEU A 328 19.94 -5.17 2.35
CA LEU A 328 20.78 -5.66 3.45
C LEU A 328 19.98 -6.38 4.55
N ASN A 329 18.72 -6.01 4.74
CA ASN A 329 17.82 -6.67 5.70
C ASN A 329 17.49 -8.11 5.31
N ASP A 330 17.61 -8.46 4.03
CA ASP A 330 17.26 -9.77 3.49
C ASP A 330 18.47 -10.65 3.22
N ILE A 331 19.69 -10.12 3.35
CA ILE A 331 20.90 -10.91 3.12
C ILE A 331 21.08 -11.85 4.31
N PRO A 332 20.96 -13.19 4.13
CA PRO A 332 21.28 -14.12 5.19
C PRO A 332 22.78 -13.99 5.51
N HIS A 333 23.14 -14.12 6.79
CA HIS A 333 24.53 -14.20 7.23
C HIS A 333 25.15 -15.57 6.84
N SER A 334 25.30 -15.80 5.53
CA SER A 334 25.83 -17.03 4.96
C SER A 334 26.66 -16.73 3.71
N ASP A 335 27.83 -17.38 3.62
CA ASP A 335 28.70 -17.33 2.45
C ASP A 335 28.06 -17.95 1.19
N ASP A 336 26.97 -18.72 1.35
CA ASP A 336 26.24 -19.30 0.22
C ASP A 336 25.39 -18.29 -0.53
N TYR A 337 25.05 -17.15 0.08
CA TYR A 337 24.25 -16.11 -0.58
C TYR A 337 24.92 -15.61 -1.86
N PHE A 338 26.18 -15.21 -1.76
CA PHE A 338 26.93 -14.73 -2.92
C PHE A 338 27.25 -15.85 -3.92
N LYS A 339 27.34 -17.12 -3.49
CA LYS A 339 27.45 -18.24 -4.43
C LYS A 339 26.18 -18.36 -5.29
N VAL A 340 25.01 -18.24 -4.67
CA VAL A 340 23.72 -18.26 -5.41
C VAL A 340 23.64 -17.09 -6.38
N LEU A 341 24.02 -15.88 -5.96
CA LEU A 341 23.98 -14.69 -6.81
C LEU A 341 25.00 -14.74 -7.96
N ASN A 342 26.22 -15.18 -7.71
CA ASN A 342 27.22 -15.36 -8.77
C ASN A 342 26.75 -16.37 -9.83
N ASN A 343 26.06 -17.44 -9.41
CA ASN A 343 25.53 -18.46 -10.32
C ASN A 343 24.20 -18.04 -10.99
N ASN A 344 23.49 -17.05 -10.45
CA ASN A 344 22.16 -16.64 -10.90
C ASN A 344 22.01 -15.11 -10.91
N PHE A 345 22.98 -14.41 -11.50
CA PHE A 345 23.02 -12.93 -11.47
C PHE A 345 21.77 -12.29 -12.07
N SER A 346 21.10 -12.97 -13.01
CA SER A 346 19.83 -12.49 -13.56
C SER A 346 18.75 -12.25 -12.50
N ARG A 347 18.86 -12.84 -11.31
CA ARG A 347 17.88 -12.68 -10.22
C ARG A 347 17.85 -11.31 -9.55
N ILE A 348 18.91 -10.52 -9.72
CA ILE A 348 18.99 -9.17 -9.16
C ILE A 348 18.77 -8.10 -10.22
N VAL A 349 18.44 -8.51 -11.45
CA VAL A 349 18.21 -7.63 -12.58
C VAL A 349 16.73 -7.68 -12.95
N PRO A 350 15.97 -6.59 -12.72
CA PRO A 350 14.55 -6.56 -13.02
C PRO A 350 14.25 -6.93 -14.47
N GLY A 351 13.27 -7.82 -14.67
CA GLY A 351 12.90 -8.29 -16.00
C GLY A 351 12.21 -7.26 -16.88
N ASN A 352 11.67 -6.20 -16.27
CA ASN A 352 10.81 -5.19 -16.89
C ASN A 352 11.56 -3.93 -17.38
N LEU A 353 12.90 -3.95 -17.38
CA LEU A 353 13.77 -2.82 -17.80
C LEU A 353 13.73 -2.50 -19.31
N GLY A 354 13.08 -3.33 -20.13
CA GLY A 354 13.08 -3.16 -21.59
C GLY A 354 14.47 -3.35 -22.22
N LEU A 355 15.41 -3.97 -21.51
CA LEU A 355 16.77 -4.26 -21.98
C LEU A 355 16.84 -5.59 -22.76
N PRO A 356 17.86 -5.77 -23.62
CA PRO A 356 18.10 -7.01 -24.36
C PRO A 356 18.21 -8.27 -23.48
N THR A 357 18.13 -9.44 -24.09
CA THR A 357 18.15 -10.73 -23.36
C THR A 357 19.43 -10.96 -22.57
N ASN A 358 20.57 -10.39 -23.00
CA ASN A 358 21.85 -10.43 -22.28
C ASN A 358 22.00 -9.30 -21.24
N ARG A 359 20.92 -8.63 -20.82
CA ARG A 359 20.95 -7.54 -19.82
C ARG A 359 21.69 -7.88 -18.54
N ALA A 360 21.56 -9.13 -18.07
CA ALA A 360 22.21 -9.57 -16.85
C ALA A 360 23.74 -9.56 -17.00
N GLU A 361 24.25 -9.99 -18.15
CA GLU A 361 25.69 -9.95 -18.46
C GLU A 361 26.19 -8.51 -18.58
N MET A 362 25.42 -7.63 -19.25
CA MET A 362 25.77 -6.22 -19.40
C MET A 362 25.85 -5.49 -18.05
N ILE A 363 24.85 -5.68 -17.18
CA ILE A 363 24.82 -5.07 -15.85
C ILE A 363 25.93 -5.65 -14.97
N ARG A 364 26.16 -6.97 -15.03
CA ARG A 364 27.26 -7.60 -14.30
C ARG A 364 28.60 -7.00 -14.72
N GLN A 365 28.85 -6.91 -16.02
CA GLN A 365 30.09 -6.35 -16.55
C GLN A 365 30.30 -4.89 -16.13
N PHE A 366 29.24 -4.09 -16.15
CA PHE A 366 29.31 -2.67 -15.79
C PHE A 366 29.66 -2.45 -14.31
N PHE A 367 29.00 -3.16 -13.39
CA PHE A 367 29.16 -2.95 -11.94
C PHE A 367 30.31 -3.74 -11.32
N PHE A 368 30.58 -4.94 -11.85
CA PHE A 368 31.51 -5.89 -11.23
C PHE A 368 32.72 -6.22 -12.11
N GLY A 369 32.63 -5.99 -13.43
CA GLY A 369 33.60 -6.52 -14.39
C GLY A 369 33.74 -8.04 -14.23
N ASP A 370 34.98 -8.52 -14.17
CA ASP A 370 35.29 -9.94 -13.98
C ASP A 370 35.30 -10.38 -12.50
N LYS A 371 35.04 -9.47 -11.55
CA LYS A 371 35.13 -9.78 -10.12
C LYS A 371 33.90 -10.59 -9.68
N PRO A 372 34.08 -11.66 -8.89
CA PRO A 372 32.95 -12.37 -8.29
C PRO A 372 32.33 -11.53 -7.16
N MET A 373 31.01 -11.61 -7.01
CA MET A 373 30.30 -11.03 -5.87
C MET A 373 30.75 -11.66 -4.56
N ASN A 374 31.08 -10.83 -3.57
CA ASN A 374 31.47 -11.20 -2.22
C ASN A 374 31.23 -10.01 -1.27
N TRP A 375 31.53 -10.21 0.02
CA TRP A 375 31.37 -9.18 1.05
C TRP A 375 32.28 -7.96 0.87
N ASP A 376 33.37 -8.06 0.09
CA ASP A 376 34.29 -6.94 -0.17
C ASP A 376 33.73 -5.94 -1.21
N ILE A 377 32.66 -6.30 -1.90
CA ILE A 377 32.02 -5.46 -2.95
C ILE A 377 30.54 -5.16 -2.67
N VAL A 378 30.17 -5.15 -1.39
CA VAL A 378 28.83 -4.74 -0.95
C VAL A 378 28.39 -3.39 -1.55
N PRO A 379 29.23 -2.34 -1.64
CA PRO A 379 28.81 -1.08 -2.26
C PRO A 379 28.32 -1.23 -3.71
N GLN A 380 29.03 -1.99 -4.55
CA GLN A 380 28.63 -2.24 -5.94
C GLN A 380 27.34 -3.07 -6.03
N TYR A 381 27.14 -4.00 -5.10
CA TYR A 381 25.90 -4.76 -4.99
C TYR A 381 24.70 -3.88 -4.60
N LEU A 382 24.91 -2.93 -3.70
CA LEU A 382 23.90 -1.94 -3.34
C LEU A 382 23.56 -1.04 -4.53
N ASP A 383 24.56 -0.58 -5.27
CA ASP A 383 24.36 0.24 -6.48
C ASP A 383 23.57 -0.50 -7.58
N VAL A 384 23.71 -1.83 -7.69
CA VAL A 384 22.88 -2.64 -8.60
C VAL A 384 21.45 -2.77 -8.08
N SER A 385 21.30 -2.91 -6.76
CA SER A 385 20.00 -3.01 -6.09
C SER A 385 19.21 -1.70 -6.18
N GLU A 386 19.86 -0.54 -6.37
CA GLU A 386 19.20 0.72 -6.73
C GLU A 386 18.30 0.55 -7.97
N PHE A 387 18.76 -0.18 -8.99
CA PHE A 387 17.94 -0.41 -10.19
C PHE A 387 16.66 -1.16 -9.83
N TYR A 388 16.70 -2.12 -8.91
CA TYR A 388 15.49 -2.82 -8.49
C TYR A 388 14.46 -1.90 -7.84
N HIS A 389 14.92 -0.90 -7.09
CA HIS A 389 14.05 0.02 -6.35
C HIS A 389 13.61 1.23 -7.17
N ILE A 390 14.43 1.69 -8.10
CA ILE A 390 14.22 2.95 -8.84
C ILE A 390 13.72 2.70 -10.27
N SER A 391 14.05 1.56 -10.87
CA SER A 391 13.65 1.32 -12.26
C SER A 391 12.15 1.08 -12.38
N GLY A 392 11.51 1.95 -13.16
CA GLY A 392 10.08 1.94 -13.40
C GLY A 392 9.74 2.92 -14.51
#